data_AF-A0A6P8F336-F1
#
_entry.id   AF-A0A6P8F336-F1
#
_cell.length_a   1.000
_cell.length_b   1.000
_cell.length_c   1.000
_cell.angle_alpha   90.00
_cell.angle_beta   90.00
_cell.angle_gamma   90.00
#
_symmetry.space_group_name_H-M   'P 1'
#
loop_
_entity.id
_entity.type
_entity.pdbx_description
1 polymer ?
#
loop_
_entity_poly.entity_id
_entity_poly.type
_entity_poly.pdbx_seq_one_letter_code
_entity_poly.pdbx_strand_id
1 'polypeptide(L)'
;MSNSRKFFESLTGAGKSIAVLTSGGDAQGMNAAVRAVVRMGIYVGAKVYFIHEGYQGMVDGGDNIQEANWESVSSMLQVGGTVIGSARCAEFRAREGRLRAACHLVQRGITNLCVIGGDGSLTGANLFREEWSGLLQELVQSGRAPAARQPIREPAISHLE
;
A
#
# COMPACT_ATOMS: atom_id res chain seq x y z
N MET A 1 -29.66 -9.31 -21.46
CA MET A 1 -28.27 -9.34 -20.95
C MET A 1 -27.49 -8.12 -21.44
N SER A 2 -27.83 -6.90 -20.99
CA SER A 2 -27.14 -5.68 -21.44
C SER A 2 -27.36 -4.53 -20.43
N ASN A 3 -26.69 -4.58 -19.28
CA ASN A 3 -26.55 -3.37 -18.45
C ASN A 3 -25.30 -3.32 -17.54
N SER A 4 -24.49 -4.39 -17.45
CA SER A 4 -23.31 -4.39 -16.57
C SER A 4 -22.13 -3.56 -17.09
N ARG A 5 -22.04 -3.25 -18.40
CA ARG A 5 -20.90 -2.50 -18.95
C ARG A 5 -20.88 -1.02 -18.54
N LYS A 6 -22.05 -0.39 -18.33
CA LYS A 6 -22.12 1.04 -17.98
C LYS A 6 -21.66 1.38 -16.56
N PHE A 7 -21.65 0.42 -15.64
CA PHE A 7 -21.20 0.64 -14.25
C PHE A 7 -19.66 0.61 -14.10
N PHE A 8 -18.94 -0.01 -15.05
CA PHE A 8 -17.50 -0.27 -14.91
C PHE A 8 -16.60 0.55 -15.84
N GLU A 9 -17.16 1.31 -16.78
CA GLU A 9 -16.37 2.22 -17.63
C GLU A 9 -15.59 3.29 -16.83
N SER A 10 -16.03 3.61 -15.61
CA SER A 10 -15.34 4.54 -14.69
C SER A 10 -14.39 3.86 -13.70
N LEU A 11 -14.30 2.52 -13.68
CA LEU A 11 -13.55 1.72 -12.70
C LEU A 11 -12.23 1.18 -13.27
N THR A 12 -11.55 1.94 -14.14
CA THR A 12 -10.23 1.53 -14.64
C THR A 12 -9.11 1.89 -13.66
N GLY A 13 -8.33 0.89 -13.25
CA GLY A 13 -7.09 1.03 -12.49
C GLY A 13 -5.85 1.02 -13.37
N ALA A 14 -6.01 1.03 -14.70
CA ALA A 14 -4.88 1.02 -15.63
C ALA A 14 -3.91 2.17 -15.35
N GLY A 15 -2.62 1.85 -15.20
CA GLY A 15 -1.57 2.81 -14.87
C GLY A 15 -1.54 3.24 -13.39
N LYS A 16 -2.33 2.59 -12.52
CA LYS A 16 -2.25 2.74 -11.06
C LYS A 16 -1.48 1.60 -10.42
N SER A 17 -0.81 1.92 -9.32
CA SER A 17 -0.08 0.97 -8.48
C SER A 17 -0.52 1.13 -7.04
N ILE A 18 -1.04 0.06 -6.45
CA ILE A 18 -1.57 0.01 -5.09
C ILE A 18 -0.64 -0.88 -4.26
N ALA A 19 -0.23 -0.45 -3.08
CA ALA A 19 0.38 -1.33 -2.09
C ALA A 19 -0.59 -1.58 -0.94
N VAL A 20 -0.61 -2.82 -0.43
CA VAL A 20 -1.41 -3.22 0.73
C VAL A 20 -0.49 -3.71 1.84
N LEU A 21 -0.75 -3.25 3.07
CA LEU A 21 -0.03 -3.67 4.27
C LEU A 21 -1.00 -3.92 5.41
N THR A 22 -0.65 -4.86 6.29
CA THR A 22 -1.32 -5.04 7.58
C THR A 22 -0.43 -4.53 8.70
N SER A 23 -1.00 -3.81 9.67
CA SER A 23 -0.24 -3.27 10.80
C SER A 23 -1.09 -3.25 12.06
N GLY A 24 -0.48 -3.53 13.21
CA GLY A 24 -1.15 -3.55 14.51
C GLY A 24 -1.27 -4.96 15.06
N GLY A 25 -2.24 -5.19 15.97
CA GLY A 25 -2.54 -6.55 16.42
C GLY A 25 -3.27 -7.33 15.34
N ASP A 26 -2.87 -8.58 15.12
CA ASP A 26 -3.54 -9.46 14.17
C ASP A 26 -5.00 -9.69 14.56
N ALA A 27 -5.89 -9.57 13.57
CA ALA A 27 -7.32 -9.80 13.75
C ALA A 27 -7.84 -10.75 12.67
N GLN A 28 -8.93 -11.45 12.99
CA GLN A 28 -9.64 -12.28 12.01
C GLN A 28 -10.17 -11.38 10.89
N GLY A 29 -10.04 -11.84 9.64
CA GLY A 29 -10.53 -11.10 8.46
C GLY A 29 -9.48 -10.23 7.75
N MET A 30 -8.30 -9.99 8.33
CA MET A 30 -7.23 -9.24 7.64
C MET A 30 -6.83 -9.89 6.31
N ASN A 31 -6.70 -11.22 6.29
CA ASN A 31 -6.44 -11.98 5.06
C ASN A 31 -7.56 -11.84 4.02
N ALA A 32 -8.81 -11.72 4.44
CA ALA A 32 -9.94 -11.49 3.55
C ALA A 32 -9.89 -10.08 2.95
N ALA A 33 -9.56 -9.06 3.75
CA ALA A 33 -9.38 -7.69 3.30
C ALA A 33 -8.20 -7.56 2.31
N VAL A 34 -7.04 -8.11 2.64
CA VAL A 34 -5.86 -8.15 1.75
C VAL A 34 -6.23 -8.82 0.43
N ARG A 35 -6.88 -9.99 0.48
CA ARG A 35 -7.34 -10.70 -0.72
C ARG A 35 -8.30 -9.87 -1.55
N ALA A 36 -9.25 -9.16 -0.92
CA ALA A 36 -10.21 -8.31 -1.63
C ALA A 36 -9.52 -7.18 -2.38
N VAL A 37 -8.59 -6.47 -1.73
CA VAL A 37 -7.79 -5.40 -2.34
C VAL A 37 -7.01 -5.90 -3.55
N VAL A 38 -6.32 -7.04 -3.42
CA VAL A 38 -5.55 -7.63 -4.52
C VAL A 38 -6.44 -8.05 -5.69
N ARG A 39 -7.49 -8.84 -5.42
CA ARG A 39 -8.39 -9.34 -6.47
C ARG A 39 -9.04 -8.18 -7.22
N MET A 40 -9.51 -7.17 -6.49
CA MET A 40 -10.16 -6.00 -7.07
C MET A 40 -9.17 -5.15 -7.86
N GLY A 41 -7.97 -4.90 -7.32
CA GLY A 41 -6.92 -4.15 -7.98
C GLY A 41 -6.50 -4.78 -9.31
N ILE A 42 -6.24 -6.09 -9.32
CA ILE A 42 -5.93 -6.85 -10.54
C ILE A 42 -7.10 -6.81 -11.52
N TYR A 43 -8.34 -7.00 -11.03
CA TYR A 43 -9.54 -6.97 -11.87
C TYR A 43 -9.74 -5.64 -12.60
N VAL A 44 -9.42 -4.50 -11.97
CA VAL A 44 -9.48 -3.18 -12.61
C VAL A 44 -8.25 -2.84 -13.45
N GLY A 45 -7.24 -3.72 -13.52
CA GLY A 45 -6.01 -3.50 -14.27
C GLY A 45 -4.95 -2.65 -13.56
N ALA A 46 -5.04 -2.50 -12.24
CA ALA A 46 -3.97 -1.90 -11.43
C ALA A 46 -2.89 -2.94 -11.09
N LYS A 47 -1.65 -2.48 -10.88
CA LYS A 47 -0.62 -3.29 -10.24
C LYS A 47 -0.83 -3.26 -8.73
N VAL A 48 -0.73 -4.40 -8.08
CA VAL A 48 -0.90 -4.50 -6.62
C VAL A 48 0.37 -5.06 -6.01
N TYR A 49 0.80 -4.50 -4.88
CA TYR A 49 1.99 -4.92 -4.14
C TYR A 49 1.63 -5.30 -2.70
N PHE A 50 2.21 -6.37 -2.18
CA PHE A 50 2.26 -6.62 -0.75
C PHE A 50 3.41 -5.84 -0.14
N ILE A 51 3.18 -5.32 1.07
CA ILE A 51 4.23 -4.88 1.98
C ILE A 51 4.22 -5.83 3.17
N HIS A 52 5.29 -6.60 3.30
CA HIS A 52 5.46 -7.53 4.41
C HIS A 52 5.82 -6.81 5.70
N GLU A 53 5.49 -7.39 6.86
CA GLU A 53 5.84 -6.86 8.18
C GLU A 53 5.38 -5.41 8.42
N GLY A 54 4.25 -5.05 7.80
CA GLY A 54 3.60 -3.75 7.97
C GLY A 54 4.50 -2.57 7.64
N TYR A 55 4.55 -1.58 8.54
CA TYR A 55 5.39 -0.40 8.34
C TYR A 55 6.88 -0.72 8.33
N GLN A 56 7.31 -1.81 8.99
CA GLN A 56 8.72 -2.18 9.03
C GLN A 56 9.21 -2.56 7.64
N GLY A 57 8.51 -3.48 6.95
CA GLY A 57 8.91 -3.84 5.59
C GLY A 57 8.74 -2.71 4.59
N MET A 58 7.85 -1.75 4.84
CA MET A 58 7.79 -0.52 4.03
C MET A 58 9.08 0.32 4.15
N VAL A 59 9.59 0.45 5.38
CA VAL A 59 10.83 1.17 5.70
C VAL A 59 12.06 0.41 5.20
N ASP A 60 12.06 -0.91 5.30
CA ASP A 60 13.17 -1.78 4.86
C ASP A 60 13.24 -1.88 3.34
N GLY A 61 12.10 -1.87 2.65
CA GLY A 61 12.04 -1.97 1.19
C GLY A 61 12.54 -3.31 0.67
N GLY A 62 13.13 -3.31 -0.52
CA GLY A 62 13.69 -4.51 -1.14
C GLY A 62 12.64 -5.61 -1.34
N ASP A 63 12.94 -6.81 -0.84
CA ASP A 63 12.09 -7.99 -0.94
C ASP A 63 10.85 -7.94 -0.04
N ASN A 64 10.74 -6.96 0.86
CA ASN A 64 9.53 -6.75 1.64
C ASN A 64 8.40 -6.11 0.82
N ILE A 65 8.68 -5.59 -0.37
CA ILE A 65 7.68 -5.01 -1.28
C ILE A 65 7.60 -5.86 -2.55
N GLN A 66 6.58 -6.72 -2.63
CA GLN A 66 6.47 -7.73 -3.69
C GLN A 66 5.19 -7.53 -4.51
N GLU A 67 5.27 -7.69 -5.83
CA GLU A 67 4.10 -7.62 -6.69
C GLU A 67 3.19 -8.84 -6.44
N ALA A 68 1.91 -8.57 -6.17
CA ALA A 68 0.89 -9.58 -5.97
C ALA A 68 0.36 -10.07 -7.32
N ASN A 69 -0.02 -11.34 -7.38
CA ASN A 69 -0.70 -11.92 -8.53
C ASN A 69 -2.02 -12.59 -8.10
N TRP A 70 -2.76 -13.11 -9.08
CA TRP A 70 -4.06 -13.72 -8.81
C TRP A 70 -3.92 -14.96 -7.92
N GLU A 71 -2.85 -15.72 -8.09
CA GLU A 71 -2.57 -16.97 -7.38
C GLU A 71 -2.15 -16.71 -5.94
N SER A 72 -1.38 -15.64 -5.67
CA SER A 72 -0.77 -15.33 -4.38
C SER A 72 -1.77 -15.14 -3.25
N VAL A 73 -3.05 -14.86 -3.56
CA VAL A 73 -4.13 -14.67 -2.57
C VAL A 73 -5.15 -15.81 -2.53
N SER A 74 -4.88 -16.95 -3.18
CA SER A 74 -5.87 -18.03 -3.34
C SER A 74 -6.16 -18.79 -2.04
N SER A 75 -5.14 -19.01 -1.21
CA SER A 75 -5.26 -19.79 0.03
C SER A 75 -5.35 -18.93 1.30
N MET A 76 -5.32 -17.61 1.19
CA MET A 76 -5.25 -16.70 2.34
C MET A 76 -6.45 -16.81 3.29
N LEU A 77 -7.64 -17.14 2.78
CA LEU A 77 -8.87 -17.18 3.59
C LEU A 77 -8.87 -18.28 4.66
N GLN A 78 -8.06 -19.32 4.48
CA GLN A 78 -7.98 -20.45 5.41
C GLN A 78 -6.90 -20.25 6.49
N VAL A 79 -6.11 -19.17 6.38
CA VAL A 79 -5.00 -18.88 7.29
C VAL A 79 -5.44 -17.89 8.35
N GLY A 80 -5.15 -18.19 9.62
CA GLY A 80 -5.37 -17.27 10.73
C GLY A 80 -4.37 -16.11 10.73
N GLY A 81 -4.71 -14.99 11.37
CA GLY A 81 -3.87 -13.79 11.43
C GLY A 81 -3.73 -13.09 10.07
N THR A 82 -2.52 -12.62 9.77
CA THR A 82 -2.19 -12.01 8.47
C THR A 82 -1.01 -12.71 7.81
N VAL A 83 -1.18 -13.16 6.56
CA VAL A 83 -0.11 -13.85 5.81
C VAL A 83 1.03 -12.92 5.38
N ILE A 84 0.84 -11.60 5.46
CA ILE A 84 1.87 -10.61 5.14
C ILE A 84 2.55 -10.02 6.38
N GLY A 85 2.22 -10.47 7.59
CA GLY A 85 2.83 -9.98 8.83
C GLY A 85 2.36 -8.59 9.27
N SER A 86 2.62 -8.22 10.52
CA SER A 86 2.12 -6.97 11.14
C SER A 86 3.09 -6.32 12.14
N ALA A 87 4.40 -6.40 11.87
CA ALA A 87 5.43 -5.91 12.79
C ALA A 87 5.25 -4.44 13.21
N ARG A 88 5.52 -4.18 14.50
CA ARG A 88 5.61 -2.82 15.03
C ARG A 88 6.88 -2.16 14.49
N CYS A 89 6.75 -0.97 13.91
CA CYS A 89 7.89 -0.22 13.40
C CYS A 89 8.16 1.02 14.26
N ALA A 90 9.28 1.03 14.98
CA ALA A 90 9.73 2.22 15.72
C ALA A 90 10.28 3.29 14.76
N GLU A 91 10.96 2.87 13.70
CA GLU A 91 11.61 3.76 12.74
C GLU A 91 10.60 4.61 11.97
N PHE A 92 9.41 4.09 11.69
CA PHE A 92 8.34 4.84 11.01
C PHE A 92 7.79 6.03 11.84
N ARG A 93 8.05 6.04 13.16
CA ARG A 93 7.73 7.20 14.00
C ARG A 93 8.68 8.37 13.75
N ALA A 94 9.90 8.09 13.32
CA ALA A 94 10.86 9.10 12.91
C ALA A 94 10.63 9.53 11.45
N ARG A 95 10.87 10.81 11.17
CA ARG A 95 10.74 11.35 9.81
C ARG A 95 11.68 10.67 8.81
N GLU A 96 12.88 10.29 9.26
CA GLU A 96 13.84 9.56 8.43
C GLU A 96 13.32 8.18 7.98
N GLY A 97 12.64 7.44 8.87
CA GLY A 97 12.01 6.17 8.49
C GLY A 97 10.90 6.38 7.46
N ARG A 98 10.07 7.42 7.63
CA ARG A 98 9.05 7.80 6.64
C ARG A 98 9.67 8.22 5.31
N LEU A 99 10.79 8.94 5.33
CA LEU A 99 11.52 9.33 4.12
C LEU A 99 12.03 8.11 3.35
N ARG A 100 12.58 7.10 4.05
CA ARG A 100 12.99 5.82 3.44
C ARG A 100 11.79 5.07 2.85
N ALA A 101 10.71 4.96 3.60
CA ALA A 101 9.47 4.33 3.12
C ALA A 101 8.95 5.03 1.85
N ALA A 102 8.89 6.37 1.84
CA ALA A 102 8.49 7.13 0.66
C ALA A 102 9.40 6.87 -0.53
N CYS A 103 10.72 6.80 -0.32
CA CYS A 103 11.70 6.46 -1.36
C CYS A 103 11.39 5.10 -2.00
N HIS A 104 11.17 4.06 -1.19
CA HIS A 104 10.89 2.71 -1.67
C HIS A 104 9.58 2.62 -2.46
N LEU A 105 8.52 3.32 -2.00
CA LEU A 105 7.26 3.40 -2.74
C LEU A 105 7.45 4.09 -4.10
N VAL A 106 8.19 5.20 -4.14
CA VAL A 106 8.47 5.95 -5.38
C VAL A 106 9.30 5.12 -6.36
N GLN A 107 10.34 4.42 -5.87
CA GLN A 107 11.19 3.55 -6.71
C GLN A 107 10.40 2.42 -7.36
N ARG A 108 9.38 1.90 -6.67
CA ARG A 108 8.46 0.87 -7.20
C ARG A 108 7.30 1.46 -8.02
N GLY A 109 7.19 2.79 -8.13
CA GLY A 109 6.09 3.46 -8.83
C GLY A 109 4.74 3.27 -8.14
N ILE A 110 4.72 3.07 -6.82
CA ILE A 110 3.51 2.91 -6.01
C ILE A 110 2.96 4.29 -5.67
N THR A 111 1.69 4.53 -5.99
CA THR A 111 1.02 5.82 -5.79
C THR A 111 -0.12 5.76 -4.79
N ASN A 112 -0.55 4.57 -4.42
CA ASN A 112 -1.71 4.34 -3.57
C ASN A 112 -1.33 3.35 -2.47
N LEU A 113 -1.68 3.66 -1.22
CA LEU A 113 -1.36 2.84 -0.06
C LEU A 113 -2.66 2.46 0.67
N CYS A 114 -2.92 1.17 0.78
CA CYS A 114 -4.02 0.58 1.52
C CYS A 114 -3.48 -0.02 2.83
N VAL A 115 -3.86 0.57 3.96
CA VAL A 115 -3.43 0.14 5.30
C VAL A 115 -4.61 -0.54 5.98
N ILE A 116 -4.41 -1.80 6.38
CA ILE A 116 -5.40 -2.59 7.13
C ILE A 116 -4.88 -2.74 8.56
N GLY A 117 -5.64 -2.26 9.54
CA GLY A 117 -5.21 -2.28 10.93
C GLY A 117 -6.07 -1.41 11.84
N GLY A 118 -5.74 -1.38 13.12
CA GLY A 118 -6.44 -0.53 14.11
C GLY A 118 -6.01 0.94 14.07
N ASP A 119 -6.57 1.75 14.97
CA ASP A 119 -6.44 3.22 15.00
C ASP A 119 -5.00 3.73 14.94
N GLY A 120 -4.06 3.06 15.64
CA GLY A 120 -2.65 3.45 15.60
C GLY A 120 -2.05 3.33 14.20
N SER A 121 -2.43 2.28 13.46
CA SER A 121 -2.01 2.08 12.07
C SER A 121 -2.63 3.12 11.14
N LEU A 122 -3.92 3.44 11.33
CA LEU A 122 -4.64 4.43 10.54
C LEU A 122 -4.13 5.86 10.79
N THR A 123 -3.82 6.19 12.05
CA THR A 123 -3.20 7.47 12.43
C THR A 123 -1.83 7.62 11.77
N GLY A 124 -1.00 6.56 11.80
CA GLY A 124 0.30 6.55 11.12
C GLY A 124 0.18 6.74 9.61
N ALA A 125 -0.84 6.14 8.99
CA ALA A 125 -1.11 6.29 7.56
C ALA A 125 -1.52 7.74 7.22
N ASN A 126 -2.40 8.33 8.03
CA ASN A 126 -2.86 9.70 7.83
C ASN A 126 -1.69 10.71 7.95
N LEU A 127 -0.86 10.58 8.99
CA LEU A 127 0.34 11.41 9.14
C LEU A 127 1.27 11.28 7.93
N PHE A 128 1.49 10.05 7.46
CA PHE A 128 2.34 9.81 6.29
C PHE A 128 1.79 10.47 5.01
N ARG A 129 0.46 10.45 4.83
CA ARG A 129 -0.22 11.15 3.74
C ARG A 129 -0.06 12.67 3.84
N GLU A 130 -0.27 13.24 5.02
CA GLU A 130 -0.13 14.68 5.26
C GLU A 130 1.30 15.17 4.99
N GLU A 131 2.31 14.39 5.37
CA GLU A 131 3.72 14.73 5.15
C GLU A 131 4.23 14.38 3.75
N TRP A 132 3.45 13.67 2.94
CA TRP A 132 3.90 13.08 1.67
C TRP A 132 4.56 14.09 0.73
N SER A 133 3.95 15.27 0.55
CA SER A 133 4.48 16.32 -0.31
C SER A 133 5.85 16.84 0.17
N GLY A 134 6.02 17.00 1.48
CA GLY A 134 7.29 17.41 2.08
C GLY A 134 8.37 16.34 1.97
N LEU A 135 8.01 15.06 2.15
CA LEU A 135 8.93 13.94 1.97
C LEU A 135 9.41 13.84 0.51
N LEU A 136 8.53 14.04 -0.46
CA LEU A 136 8.91 14.04 -1.88
C LEU A 136 9.86 15.20 -2.22
N GLN A 137 9.60 16.41 -1.72
CA GLN A 137 10.50 17.55 -1.92
C GLN A 137 11.90 17.25 -1.36
N GLU A 138 11.98 16.68 -0.17
CA GLU A 138 13.23 16.29 0.48
C GLU A 138 13.96 15.18 -0.30
N LEU A 139 13.24 14.19 -0.83
CA LEU A 139 13.82 13.13 -1.68
C LEU A 139 14.39 13.68 -3.00
N VAL A 140 13.73 14.67 -3.60
CA VAL A 140 14.22 15.34 -4.82
C VAL A 140 15.45 16.18 -4.50
N GLN A 141 15.43 16.95 -3.41
CA GLN A 141 16.56 17.78 -2.99
C GLN A 141 17.81 16.95 -2.63
N SER A 142 17.61 15.78 -2.01
CA SER A 142 18.69 14.86 -1.65
C SER A 142 19.17 13.98 -2.81
N GLY A 143 18.55 14.08 -4.00
CA GLY A 143 18.89 13.28 -5.18
C GLY A 143 18.53 11.79 -5.05
N ARG A 144 17.72 11.41 -4.04
CA ARG A 144 17.32 10.01 -3.77
C ARG A 144 16.10 9.56 -4.58
N ALA A 145 15.37 10.49 -5.18
CA ALA A 145 14.28 10.22 -6.12
C ALA A 145 14.38 11.12 -7.36
N PRO A 146 14.02 10.63 -8.56
CA PRO A 146 13.96 11.48 -9.74
C PRO A 146 12.87 12.55 -9.58
N ALA A 147 13.15 13.78 -10.02
CA ALA A 147 12.13 14.83 -10.18
C ALA A 147 11.05 14.30 -11.14
N ALA A 148 9.87 13.99 -10.61
CA ALA A 148 8.96 13.00 -11.19
C ALA A 148 8.51 13.28 -12.64
N ARG A 149 8.30 12.20 -13.41
CA ARG A 149 7.70 12.25 -14.76
C ARG A 149 6.16 12.41 -14.76
N GLN A 150 5.52 12.45 -13.58
CA GLN A 150 4.09 12.76 -13.40
C GLN A 150 3.83 13.16 -11.93
N PRO A 151 2.83 14.02 -11.64
CA PRO A 151 2.50 14.40 -10.28
C PRO A 151 2.01 13.15 -9.53
N ILE A 152 2.80 12.74 -8.53
CA ILE A 152 2.43 11.68 -7.59
C ILE A 152 1.22 12.22 -6.82
N ARG A 153 0.03 11.74 -7.18
CA ARG A 153 -1.21 12.13 -6.51
C ARG A 153 -1.17 11.64 -5.07
N GLU A 154 -1.82 12.38 -4.17
CA GLU A 154 -1.98 11.99 -2.77
C GLU A 154 -2.42 10.51 -2.67
N PRO A 155 -1.76 9.70 -1.82
CA PRO A 155 -2.19 8.32 -1.62
C PRO A 155 -3.62 8.34 -1.07
N ALA A 156 -4.56 7.81 -1.85
CA ALA A 156 -5.92 7.59 -1.39
C ALA A 156 -5.88 6.44 -0.36
N ILE A 157 -5.93 6.80 0.93
CA ILE A 157 -6.08 5.83 2.01
C ILE A 157 -7.57 5.47 2.07
N SER A 158 -7.91 4.24 1.69
CA SER A 158 -9.23 3.67 1.90
C SER A 158 -9.27 3.00 3.26
N HIS A 159 -10.13 3.48 4.16
CA HIS A 159 -10.49 2.77 5.39
C HIS A 159 -11.45 1.63 5.04
N LEU A 160 -11.12 0.41 5.46
CA LEU A 160 -12.04 -0.72 5.46
C LEU A 160 -12.27 -1.10 6.92
N GLU A 161 -13.46 -0.79 7.44
CA GLU A 161 -13.96 -1.30 8.72
C GLU A 161 -14.56 -2.70 8.56
#